data_AF-A0A7C7NYI4-F1
#
_entry.id   AF-A0A7C7NYI4-F1
#
_cell.length_a   1.000
_cell.length_b   1.000
_cell.length_c   1.000
_cell.angle_alpha   90.00
_cell.angle_beta   90.00
_cell.angle_gamma   90.00
#
_symmetry.space_group_name_H-M   'P 1'
#
loop_
_entity.id
_entity.type
_entity.pdbx_description
1 polymer ?
#
loop_
_entity_poly.entity_id
_entity_poly.type
_entity_poly.pdbx_seq_one_letter_code
_entity_poly.pdbx_strand_id
1 'polypeptide(L)'
;MIDDLVKTIRDRKNSSPDKSYTSSLLSDGLSKCIDKLEEEFGELKEALNTKNNEVHEAADLIYHLLVALEAADVKFEDVLNELEKRKNQSGIEEKKNRK
;
A
#
# COMPACT_ATOMS: atom_id res chain seq x y z
N MET A 1 -1.00 -13.90 -5.57
CA MET A 1 0.21 -13.21 -5.08
C MET A 1 -0.13 -12.00 -4.23
N ILE A 2 -0.64 -10.90 -4.80
CA ILE A 2 -1.04 -9.73 -4.00
C ILE A 2 -2.28 -10.04 -3.14
N ASP A 3 -3.26 -10.76 -3.66
CA ASP A 3 -4.43 -11.17 -2.88
C ASP A 3 -4.07 -12.02 -1.66
N ASP A 4 -3.09 -12.93 -1.82
CA ASP A 4 -2.57 -13.75 -0.72
C ASP A 4 -1.86 -12.89 0.35
N LEU A 5 -1.16 -11.83 -0.08
CA LEU A 5 -0.50 -10.89 0.80
C LEU A 5 -1.52 -10.06 1.59
N VAL A 6 -2.55 -9.53 0.91
CA VAL A 6 -3.67 -8.80 1.54
C VAL A 6 -4.36 -9.70 2.57
N LYS A 7 -4.66 -10.95 2.19
CA LYS A 7 -5.26 -11.93 3.09
C LYS A 7 -4.36 -12.16 4.32
N THR A 8 -3.06 -12.33 4.13
CA THR A 8 -2.10 -12.50 5.23
C THR A 8 -2.08 -11.29 6.17
N ILE A 9 -2.08 -10.07 5.63
CA ILE A 9 -2.11 -8.83 6.43
C ILE A 9 -3.41 -8.75 7.24
N ARG A 10 -4.55 -9.05 6.60
CA ARG A 10 -5.87 -9.06 7.22
C ARG A 10 -6.00 -10.12 8.32
N ASP A 11 -5.43 -11.30 8.11
CA ASP A 11 -5.36 -12.35 9.14
C ASP A 11 -4.50 -11.89 10.33
N ARG A 12 -3.40 -11.17 10.08
CA ARG A 12 -2.51 -10.63 11.11
C ARG A 12 -3.15 -9.53 11.95
N LYS A 13 -4.02 -8.70 11.36
CA LYS A 13 -4.82 -7.69 12.08
C LYS A 13 -5.62 -8.26 13.26
N ASN A 14 -6.12 -9.49 13.10
CA ASN A 14 -6.94 -10.17 14.10
C ASN A 14 -6.12 -11.10 15.02
N SER A 15 -4.79 -11.11 14.87
CA SER A 15 -3.90 -11.98 15.61
C SER A 15 -3.19 -11.25 16.75
N SER A 16 -2.59 -11.98 17.69
CA SER A 16 -1.87 -11.36 18.82
C SER A 16 -0.71 -10.50 18.31
N PRO A 17 -0.48 -9.29 18.87
CA PRO A 17 0.56 -8.37 18.42
C PRO A 17 1.96 -8.99 18.35
N ASP A 18 2.26 -9.89 19.30
CA ASP A 18 3.57 -10.53 19.45
C ASP A 18 3.87 -11.61 18.39
N LYS A 19 2.90 -11.94 17.54
CA LYS A 19 3.04 -13.03 16.55
C LYS A 19 3.79 -12.60 15.30
N SER A 20 3.78 -11.32 14.94
CA SER A 20 4.51 -10.82 13.78
C SER A 20 4.67 -9.30 13.81
N TYR A 21 5.67 -8.80 13.10
CA TYR A 21 5.88 -7.35 12.90
C TYR A 21 4.61 -6.64 12.40
N THR A 22 3.90 -7.20 11.41
CA THR A 22 2.62 -6.63 10.93
C THR A 22 1.56 -6.53 12.02
N SER A 23 1.49 -7.55 12.90
CA SER A 23 0.46 -7.58 13.95
C SER A 23 0.77 -6.52 15.01
N SER A 24 2.04 -6.35 15.36
CA SER A 24 2.49 -5.23 16.20
C SER A 24 2.14 -3.89 15.56
N LEU A 25 2.50 -3.68 14.29
CA LEU A 25 2.30 -2.41 13.61
C LEU A 25 0.81 -2.03 13.50
N LEU A 26 -0.05 -3.01 13.20
CA LEU A 26 -1.51 -2.84 13.18
C LEU A 26 -2.08 -2.58 14.58
N SER A 27 -1.50 -3.19 15.61
CA SER A 27 -1.91 -2.98 17.01
C SER A 27 -1.50 -1.62 17.55
N ASP A 28 -0.38 -1.07 17.06
CA ASP A 28 0.07 0.30 17.34
C ASP A 28 -0.82 1.37 16.66
N GLY A 29 -1.72 0.94 15.77
CA GLY A 29 -2.78 1.74 15.17
C GLY A 29 -2.39 2.47 13.89
N LEU A 30 -3.38 3.17 13.33
CA LEU A 30 -3.26 3.82 12.02
C LEU A 30 -2.11 4.83 11.94
N SER A 31 -1.90 5.65 12.97
CA SER A 31 -0.83 6.66 12.97
C SER A 31 0.54 6.02 12.74
N LYS A 32 0.82 4.90 13.42
CA LYS A 32 2.10 4.21 13.29
C LYS A 32 2.29 3.57 11.91
N CYS A 33 1.20 3.05 11.34
CA CYS A 33 1.20 2.53 9.98
C CYS A 33 1.47 3.63 8.93
N ILE A 34 0.92 4.84 9.12
CA ILE A 34 1.17 6.00 8.26
C ILE A 34 2.62 6.45 8.38
N ASP A 35 3.15 6.59 9.60
CA ASP A 35 4.55 6.99 9.82
C ASP A 35 5.52 6.06 9.05
N LYS A 36 5.26 4.75 9.11
CA LYS A 36 6.08 3.76 8.40
C LYS A 36 5.90 3.85 6.88
N LEU A 37 4.68 4.08 6.39
CA LEU A 37 4.44 4.32 4.95
C LEU A 37 5.18 5.56 4.44
N GLU A 38 5.26 6.62 5.23
CA GLU A 38 6.01 7.84 4.88
C GLU A 38 7.53 7.60 4.85
N GLU A 39 8.04 6.80 5.78
CA GLU A 39 9.44 6.33 5.81
C GLU A 39 9.79 5.59 4.51
N GLU A 40 9.01 4.57 4.13
CA GLU A 40 9.22 3.79 2.90
C GLU A 40 9.16 4.64 1.63
N PHE A 41 8.31 5.66 1.62
CA PHE A 41 8.28 6.59 0.49
C PHE A 41 9.57 7.40 0.38
N GLY A 42 10.15 7.80 1.52
CA GLY A 42 11.46 8.43 1.60
C GLY A 42 12.57 7.53 1.05
N GLU A 43 12.59 6.27 1.46
CA GLU A 43 13.58 5.27 1.03
C GLU A 43 13.46 4.98 -0.47
N LEU A 44 12.24 4.75 -0.99
CA LEU A 44 12.03 4.56 -2.43
C LEU A 44 12.46 5.79 -3.23
N LYS A 45 12.18 7.00 -2.74
CA LYS A 45 12.62 8.24 -3.40
C LYS A 45 14.14 8.30 -3.49
N GLU A 46 14.86 7.94 -2.43
CA GLU A 46 16.32 7.90 -2.45
C GLU A 46 16.83 6.80 -3.42
N ALA A 47 16.28 5.60 -3.33
CA ALA A 47 16.61 4.47 -4.19
C ALA A 47 16.48 4.81 -5.68
N LEU A 48 15.38 5.46 -6.08
CA LEU A 48 15.14 5.90 -7.45
C LEU A 48 16.13 6.96 -7.94
N ASN A 49 16.58 7.85 -7.06
CA ASN A 49 17.58 8.88 -7.42
C ASN A 49 18.99 8.30 -7.54
N THR A 50 19.33 7.36 -6.66
CA THR A 50 20.66 6.72 -6.61
C THR A 50 20.80 5.52 -7.55
N LYS A 51 19.67 5.01 -8.05
CA LYS A 51 19.55 3.78 -8.85
C LYS A 51 20.08 2.56 -8.11
N ASN A 52 19.69 2.45 -6.85
CA ASN A 52 20.13 1.38 -5.96
C ASN A 52 18.94 0.89 -5.13
N ASN A 53 18.74 -0.42 -5.07
CA ASN A 53 17.70 -1.09 -4.28
C ASN A 53 16.25 -0.73 -4.63
N GLU A 54 15.96 -0.19 -5.83
CA GLU A 54 14.66 0.38 -6.17
C GLU A 54 13.52 -0.64 -6.16
N VAL A 55 13.83 -1.89 -6.53
CA VAL A 55 12.85 -2.99 -6.52
C VAL A 55 12.48 -3.35 -5.08
N HIS A 56 13.43 -3.31 -4.16
CA HIS A 56 13.20 -3.62 -2.75
C HIS A 56 12.32 -2.56 -2.11
N GLU A 57 12.70 -1.28 -2.24
CA GLU A 57 11.92 -0.19 -1.63
C GLU A 57 10.54 -0.03 -2.27
N ALA A 58 10.40 -0.35 -3.57
CA ALA A 58 9.09 -0.34 -4.21
C ALA A 58 8.20 -1.46 -3.66
N ALA A 59 8.77 -2.64 -3.38
CA ALA A 59 8.03 -3.73 -2.77
C ALA A 59 7.65 -3.41 -1.32
N ASP A 60 8.53 -2.78 -0.55
CA ASP A 60 8.27 -2.44 0.85
C ASP A 60 7.23 -1.32 0.97
N LEU A 61 7.31 -0.30 0.10
CA LEU A 61 6.27 0.72 0.00
C LEU A 61 4.89 0.13 -0.33
N ILE A 62 4.81 -0.81 -1.28
CA ILE A 62 3.54 -1.48 -1.62
C ILE A 62 3.04 -2.27 -0.40
N TYR A 63 3.91 -2.99 0.29
CA TYR A 63 3.54 -3.75 1.47
C TYR A 63 3.00 -2.82 2.58
N HIS A 64 3.71 -1.75 2.91
CA HIS A 64 3.29 -0.78 3.92
C HIS A 64 2.04 0.01 3.53
N LEU A 65 1.81 0.23 2.23
CA LEU A 65 0.54 0.77 1.73
C LEU A 65 -0.62 -0.17 2.04
N LEU A 66 -0.48 -1.48 1.77
CA LEU A 66 -1.52 -2.46 2.08
C LEU A 66 -1.82 -2.54 3.58
N VAL A 67 -0.78 -2.47 4.42
CA VAL A 67 -0.93 -2.44 5.89
C VAL A 67 -1.67 -1.18 6.34
N ALA A 68 -1.31 -0.01 5.84
CA ALA A 68 -1.96 1.25 6.20
C ALA A 68 -3.43 1.30 5.75
N LEU A 69 -3.75 0.77 4.56
CA LEU A 69 -5.13 0.65 4.08
C LEU A 69 -5.96 -0.25 5.01
N GLU A 70 -5.43 -1.41 5.37
CA GLU A 70 -6.11 -2.34 6.28
C GLU A 70 -6.25 -1.73 7.70
N ALA A 71 -5.26 -0.97 8.18
CA ALA A 71 -5.36 -0.21 9.44
C ALA A 71 -6.45 0.88 9.41
N ALA A 72 -6.72 1.44 8.22
CA ALA A 72 -7.75 2.46 7.98
C ALA A 72 -9.12 1.87 7.62
N ASP A 73 -9.29 0.54 7.68
CA ASP A 73 -10.49 -0.19 7.24
C ASP A 73 -10.86 0.05 5.75
N VAL A 74 -9.86 0.37 4.92
CA VAL A 74 -10.01 0.51 3.47
C VAL A 74 -9.64 -0.81 2.79
N LYS A 75 -10.58 -1.39 2.04
CA LYS A 75 -10.35 -2.63 1.30
C LYS A 75 -9.48 -2.37 0.08
N PHE A 76 -8.41 -3.15 -0.08
CA PHE A 76 -7.55 -3.06 -1.27
C PHE A 76 -8.33 -3.37 -2.55
N GLU A 77 -9.36 -4.21 -2.46
CA GLU A 77 -10.29 -4.51 -3.53
C GLU A 77 -10.98 -3.24 -4.08
N ASP A 78 -11.30 -2.27 -3.22
CA ASP A 78 -11.87 -0.98 -3.66
C ASP A 78 -10.84 -0.11 -4.39
N VAL A 79 -9.57 -0.17 -3.98
CA VAL A 79 -8.46 0.49 -4.68
C VAL A 79 -8.24 -0.12 -6.05
N LEU A 80 -8.30 -1.46 -6.18
CA LEU A 80 -8.20 -2.15 -7.47
C LEU A 80 -9.34 -1.75 -8.41
N ASN A 81 -10.58 -1.68 -7.91
CA ASN A 81 -11.73 -1.20 -8.69
C ASN A 81 -11.51 0.24 -9.21
N GLU A 82 -10.92 1.11 -8.38
CA GLU A 82 -10.58 2.47 -8.78
C GLU A 82 -9.47 2.51 -9.83
N LEU A 83 -8.42 1.69 -9.68
CA LEU A 83 -7.36 1.56 -10.69
C LEU A 83 -7.88 1.02 -12.02
N GLU A 84 -8.84 0.10 -12.00
CA GLU A 84 -9.47 -0.42 -13.21
C GLU A 84 -10.26 0.68 -13.95
N LYS A 85 -11.01 1.52 -13.23
CA LYS A 85 -11.67 2.70 -13.83
C LYS A 85 -10.65 3.61 -14.50
N ARG A 86 -9.52 3.89 -13.85
CA ARG A 86 -8.43 4.72 -14.41
C ARG A 86 -7.78 4.10 -15.64
N LYS A 87 -7.63 2.78 -15.68
CA LYS A 87 -7.14 2.06 -16.86
C LYS A 87 -8.08 2.22 -18.05
N ASN A 88 -9.39 2.14 -17.81
CA ASN A 88 -10.42 2.27 -18.83
C ASN A 88 -10.68 3.72 -19.25
N GLN A 89 -10.31 4.69 -18.42
CA GLN A 89 -10.27 6.11 -18.73
C GLN A 89 -8.87 6.49 -19.22
N SER A 90 -8.53 6.17 -20.48
CA SER A 90 -7.30 6.74 -21.03
C SER A 90 -7.40 8.28 -20.93
N GLY A 91 -6.39 8.95 -20.36
CA GLY A 91 -6.40 10.40 -20.12
C GLY A 91 -6.56 11.30 -21.37
N ILE A 92 -6.71 10.67 -22.55
CA ILE A 92 -7.03 11.29 -23.84
C ILE A 92 -8.55 11.42 -24.02
N GLU A 93 -9.36 10.47 -23.55
CA GLU A 93 -10.83 10.52 -23.66
C GLU A 93 -11.45 11.48 -22.65
N GLU A 94 -10.89 11.53 -21.44
CA GLU A 94 -11.33 12.46 -20.40
C GLU A 94 -11.11 13.94 -20.78
N LYS A 95 -10.05 14.24 -21.57
CA LYS A 95 -9.82 15.57 -22.14
C LYS A 95 -10.71 15.89 -23.34
N LYS A 96 -11.21 14.88 -24.06
CA LYS A 96 -12.14 15.05 -25.20
C LYS A 96 -13.57 15.31 -24.75
N ASN A 97 -14.02 14.69 -23.65
CA ASN A 97 -15.38 14.85 -23.11
C ASN A 97 -15.59 16.14 -22.29
N ARG A 98 -14.57 17.00 -22.18
CA ARG A 98 -14.67 18.35 -21.57
C ARG A 98 -14.92 19.47 -22.60
N LYS A 99 -15.23 19.13 -23.86
CA LYS A 99 -15.60 20.06 -24.93
C LYS A 99 -17.06 19.95 -25.29
#